data_AF-A0A655FZG7-F1
#
_entry.id   AF-A0A655FZG7-F1
#
_cell.length_a   1.000
_cell.length_b   1.000
_cell.length_c   1.000
_cell.angle_alpha   90.00
_cell.angle_beta   90.00
_cell.angle_gamma   90.00
#
_symmetry.space_group_name_H-M   'P 1'
#
loop_
_entity.id
_entity.type
_entity.pdbx_description
1 polymer ?
#
loop_
_entity_poly.entity_id
_entity_poly.type
_entity_poly.pdbx_seq_one_letter_code
_entity_poly.pdbx_strand_id
1 'polypeptide(L)'
;MTGILAAALESARELDVWLPVHPVTRRRWPNGRVTHDELRPLKALAARMACPYLNPGRYVQGRPLVQGMRVGLAAEVKRTHEELVERILHAGLAYSDVVDRDTSLVVCNATAPEHGKGYHALQLGVPVMPEARFMECIGAVVGGASVEDFTDVAPVEKQLALF
;
A
#
# COMPACT_ATOMS: atom_id res chain seq x y z
N MET A 1 -25.91 -7.88 9.76
CA MET A 1 -25.68 -6.42 9.77
C MET A 1 -26.81 -5.77 8.98
N THR A 2 -27.90 -5.38 9.63
CA THR A 2 -29.07 -4.74 8.98
C THR A 2 -29.07 -3.26 9.34
N GLY A 3 -28.68 -2.40 8.40
CA GLY A 3 -28.60 -0.95 8.59
C GLY A 3 -28.11 -0.22 7.34
N ILE A 4 -28.18 1.11 7.35
CA ILE A 4 -27.83 2.01 6.24
C ILE A 4 -26.47 1.68 5.60
N LEU A 5 -25.48 1.28 6.42
CA LEU A 5 -24.15 0.90 5.94
C LEU A 5 -24.17 -0.34 5.03
N ALA A 6 -24.99 -1.35 5.35
CA ALA A 6 -25.05 -2.57 4.54
C ALA A 6 -25.62 -2.28 3.14
N ALA A 7 -26.64 -1.42 3.05
CA ALA A 7 -27.19 -0.97 1.77
C ALA A 7 -26.17 -0.13 0.98
N ALA A 8 -25.47 0.79 1.63
CA ALA A 8 -24.44 1.60 0.98
C ALA A 8 -23.25 0.76 0.45
N LEU A 9 -22.85 -0.27 1.20
CA LEU A 9 -21.82 -1.22 0.77
C LEU A 9 -22.26 -2.04 -0.45
N GLU A 10 -23.52 -2.49 -0.48
CA GLU A 10 -24.05 -3.22 -1.64
C GLU A 10 -24.10 -2.32 -2.89
N SER A 11 -24.64 -1.10 -2.75
CA SER A 11 -24.68 -0.14 -3.87
C SER A 11 -23.29 0.24 -4.37
N ALA A 12 -22.31 0.39 -3.47
CA ALA A 12 -20.93 0.63 -3.88
C ALA A 12 -20.34 -0.55 -4.67
N ARG A 13 -20.67 -1.78 -4.27
CA ARG A 13 -20.26 -2.99 -4.99
C ARG A 13 -20.90 -3.08 -6.38
N GLU A 14 -22.18 -2.70 -6.50
CA GLU A 14 -22.89 -2.63 -7.80
C GLU A 14 -22.30 -1.56 -8.72
N LEU A 15 -21.86 -0.43 -8.17
CA LEU A 15 -21.28 0.69 -8.92
C LEU A 15 -19.76 0.60 -9.11
N ASP A 16 -19.13 -0.48 -8.65
CA ASP A 16 -17.66 -0.64 -8.57
C ASP A 16 -16.95 0.57 -7.92
N VAL A 17 -17.63 1.16 -6.93
CA VAL A 17 -17.12 2.28 -6.15
C VAL A 17 -16.32 1.71 -4.99
N TRP A 18 -15.04 2.04 -4.96
CA TRP A 18 -14.18 1.68 -3.84
C TRP A 18 -14.49 2.57 -2.64
N LEU A 19 -14.97 1.97 -1.55
CA LEU A 19 -15.22 2.67 -0.29
C LEU A 19 -14.05 2.44 0.66
N PRO A 20 -13.35 3.51 1.11
CA PRO A 20 -12.25 3.37 2.04
C PRO A 20 -12.76 3.12 3.47
N VAL A 21 -13.24 1.90 3.72
CA VAL A 21 -13.80 1.49 5.00
C VAL A 21 -12.75 0.74 5.81
N HIS A 22 -12.41 1.27 6.98
CA HIS A 22 -11.48 0.63 7.90
C HIS A 22 -12.18 0.14 9.17
N PRO A 23 -11.87 -1.08 9.65
CA PRO A 23 -12.35 -1.53 10.94
C PRO A 23 -11.70 -0.69 12.05
N VAL A 24 -12.53 -0.19 12.96
CA VAL A 24 -12.08 0.51 14.17
C VAL A 24 -12.49 -0.28 15.41
N THR A 25 -11.61 -0.39 16.39
CA THR A 25 -11.95 -1.01 17.67
C THR A 25 -12.29 0.04 18.73
N ARG A 26 -13.08 -0.37 19.72
CA ARG A 26 -13.43 0.45 20.87
C ARG A 26 -12.58 0.03 22.05
N ARG A 27 -11.95 0.99 22.71
CA ARG A 27 -11.21 0.79 23.97
C ARG A 27 -12.08 1.23 25.14
N ARG A 28 -12.27 0.33 26.12
CA ARG A 28 -12.94 0.64 27.38
C ARG A 28 -11.91 0.87 28.48
N TRP A 29 -12.01 2.01 29.16
CA TRP A 29 -11.09 2.42 30.22
C TRP A 29 -11.62 2.01 31.60
N PRO A 30 -10.75 1.87 32.62
CA PRO A 30 -11.16 1.53 33.99
C PRO A 30 -12.15 2.51 34.64
N ASN A 31 -12.15 3.78 34.20
CA ASN A 31 -13.09 4.80 34.65
C ASN A 31 -14.46 4.75 33.93
N GLY A 32 -14.74 3.69 33.15
CA GLY A 32 -15.98 3.50 32.41
C GLY A 32 -16.08 4.24 31.09
N ARG A 33 -15.10 5.10 30.75
CA ARG A 33 -15.09 5.79 29.44
C ARG A 33 -14.86 4.79 28.32
N VAL A 34 -15.56 4.98 27.21
CA VAL A 34 -15.32 4.26 25.95
C VAL A 34 -14.71 5.23 24.96
N THR A 35 -13.53 4.93 24.46
CA THR A 35 -12.89 5.63 23.33
C THR A 35 -12.81 4.70 22.13
N HIS A 36 -12.48 5.24 20.96
CA HIS A 36 -12.14 4.49 19.77
C HIS A 36 -10.65 4.63 19.50
N ASP A 37 -10.09 3.73 18.70
CA ASP A 37 -8.74 3.90 18.18
C ASP A 37 -8.64 5.20 17.36
N GLU A 38 -7.49 5.86 17.45
CA GLU A 38 -7.21 7.07 16.68
C GLU A 38 -7.16 6.73 15.18
N LEU A 39 -8.02 7.37 14.40
CA LEU A 39 -8.01 7.27 12.94
C LEU A 39 -6.82 8.07 12.40
N ARG A 40 -5.76 7.37 12.02
CA ARG A 40 -4.62 7.97 11.31
C ARG A 40 -4.87 7.92 9.80
N PRO A 41 -4.38 8.92 9.04
CA PRO A 41 -4.47 8.89 7.58
C PRO A 41 -3.85 7.59 7.03
N LEU A 42 -4.53 6.92 6.10
CA LEU A 42 -4.08 5.62 5.60
C LEU A 42 -2.70 5.70 4.99
N LYS A 43 -2.40 6.78 4.25
CA LYS A 43 -1.06 7.00 3.67
C LYS A 43 0.08 6.87 4.71
N ALA A 44 -0.15 7.37 5.93
CA ALA A 44 0.86 7.36 6.99
C ALA A 44 1.04 5.96 7.59
N LEU A 45 -0.04 5.18 7.66
CA LEU A 45 0.00 3.78 8.08
C LEU A 45 0.65 2.92 6.99
N ALA A 46 0.16 3.03 5.75
CA ALA A 46 0.59 2.27 4.59
C ALA A 46 2.09 2.43 4.30
N ALA A 47 2.64 3.64 4.46
CA ALA A 47 4.07 3.89 4.27
C ALA A 47 4.97 3.14 5.27
N ARG A 48 4.40 2.63 6.35
CA ARG A 48 5.09 1.88 7.41
C ARG A 48 4.69 0.41 7.46
N MET A 49 3.78 -0.03 6.59
CA MET A 49 3.36 -1.42 6.53
C MET A 49 4.47 -2.27 5.92
N ALA A 50 4.79 -3.40 6.57
CA ALA A 50 5.67 -4.40 5.99
C ALA A 50 4.98 -5.01 4.77
N CYS A 51 5.71 -5.13 3.65
CA CYS A 51 5.25 -5.84 2.48
C CYS A 51 5.65 -7.32 2.61
N PRO A 52 4.73 -8.28 2.45
CA PRO A 52 5.06 -9.70 2.53
C PRO A 52 5.84 -10.21 1.31
N TYR A 53 6.07 -9.36 0.31
CA TYR A 53 6.79 -9.68 -0.92
C TYR A 53 8.04 -8.81 -1.05
N LEU A 54 9.11 -9.39 -1.60
CA LEU A 54 10.32 -8.68 -1.98
C LEU A 54 10.01 -7.73 -3.14
N ASN A 55 10.62 -6.55 -3.13
CA ASN A 55 10.51 -5.61 -4.24
C ASN A 55 11.29 -6.16 -5.46
N PRO A 56 10.61 -6.47 -6.58
CA PRO A 56 11.25 -6.99 -7.78
C PRO A 56 12.01 -5.93 -8.58
N GLY A 57 11.96 -4.66 -8.14
CA GLY A 57 12.64 -3.54 -8.77
C GLY A 57 11.70 -2.66 -9.59
N ARG A 58 12.26 -1.99 -10.60
CA ARG A 58 11.53 -1.00 -11.41
C ARG A 58 10.51 -1.65 -12.32
N TYR A 59 9.35 -0.99 -12.45
CA TYR A 59 8.36 -1.35 -13.44
C TYR A 59 8.95 -1.21 -14.86
N VAL A 60 8.62 -2.16 -15.73
CA VAL A 60 9.02 -2.14 -17.14
C VAL A 60 7.76 -2.02 -17.97
N GLN A 61 7.71 -1.00 -18.84
CA GLN A 61 6.55 -0.74 -19.68
C GLN A 61 6.17 -1.98 -20.51
N GLY A 62 4.88 -2.34 -20.46
CA GLY A 62 4.33 -3.50 -21.18
C GLY A 62 4.44 -4.82 -20.41
N ARG A 63 5.09 -4.85 -19.24
CA ARG A 63 5.08 -5.99 -18.33
C ARG A 63 3.94 -5.84 -17.31
N PRO A 64 3.45 -6.93 -16.71
CA PRO A 64 2.50 -6.82 -15.61
C PRO A 64 3.15 -6.18 -14.38
N LEU A 65 2.32 -5.59 -13.52
CA LEU A 65 2.72 -5.23 -12.16
C LEU A 65 2.95 -6.52 -11.36
N VAL A 66 3.92 -6.51 -10.45
CA VAL A 66 4.31 -7.68 -9.65
C VAL A 66 4.15 -7.32 -8.17
N GLN A 67 3.61 -8.23 -7.36
CA GLN A 67 3.52 -8.03 -5.91
C GLN A 67 4.90 -7.68 -5.32
N GLY A 68 4.91 -6.81 -4.32
CA GLY A 68 6.14 -6.27 -3.72
C GLY A 68 6.66 -4.98 -4.37
N MET A 69 6.21 -4.62 -5.57
CA MET A 69 6.58 -3.33 -6.17
C MET A 69 6.16 -2.15 -5.28
N ARG A 70 7.07 -1.19 -5.11
CA ARG A 70 6.86 0.05 -4.35
C ARG A 70 6.27 1.14 -5.24
N VAL A 71 5.06 1.60 -4.92
CA VAL A 71 4.30 2.56 -5.71
C VAL A 71 4.20 3.89 -4.97
N GLY A 72 4.70 4.95 -5.60
CA GLY A 72 4.48 6.33 -5.19
C GLY A 72 3.24 6.94 -5.86
N LEU A 73 2.54 7.83 -5.17
CA LEU A 73 1.41 8.58 -5.72
C LEU A 73 1.75 10.07 -5.80
N ALA A 74 1.70 10.65 -7.00
CA ALA A 74 1.87 12.08 -7.19
C ALA A 74 0.56 12.84 -6.91
N ALA A 75 0.65 14.16 -6.75
CA ALA A 75 -0.53 15.00 -6.50
C ALA A 75 -1.44 15.08 -7.74
N GLU A 76 -0.86 14.91 -8.93
CA GLU A 76 -1.50 14.98 -10.24
C GLU A 76 -2.25 13.68 -10.57
N VAL A 77 -3.08 13.20 -9.65
CA VAL A 77 -4.02 12.09 -9.81
C VAL A 77 -5.45 12.63 -9.65
N LYS A 78 -6.44 11.94 -10.21
CA LYS A 78 -7.86 12.34 -10.13
C LYS A 78 -8.59 11.65 -8.98
N ARG A 79 -8.26 10.38 -8.73
CA ARG A 79 -8.80 9.58 -7.63
C ARG A 79 -8.24 10.05 -6.29
N THR A 80 -8.97 9.75 -5.23
CA THR A 80 -8.47 10.04 -3.88
C THR A 80 -7.24 9.19 -3.59
N HIS A 81 -6.28 9.74 -2.84
CA HIS A 81 -5.09 8.98 -2.45
C HIS A 81 -5.47 7.80 -1.56
N GLU A 82 -6.50 7.92 -0.72
CA GLU A 82 -6.99 6.83 0.14
C GLU A 82 -7.43 5.63 -0.72
N GLU A 83 -8.26 5.85 -1.75
CA GLU A 83 -8.65 4.78 -2.68
C GLU A 83 -7.44 4.13 -3.35
N LEU A 84 -6.51 4.93 -3.88
CA LEU A 84 -5.34 4.40 -4.59
C LEU A 84 -4.44 3.61 -3.64
N VAL A 85 -4.22 4.08 -2.42
CA VAL A 85 -3.42 3.37 -1.40
C VAL A 85 -4.08 2.06 -1.02
N GLU A 86 -5.40 2.04 -0.78
CA GLU A 86 -6.09 0.79 -0.47
C GLU A 86 -5.98 -0.23 -1.61
N ARG A 87 -6.18 0.20 -2.85
CA ARG A 87 -6.05 -0.68 -4.02
C ARG A 87 -4.61 -1.18 -4.19
N ILE A 88 -3.59 -0.34 -3.95
CA ILE A 88 -2.17 -0.74 -3.93
C ILE A 88 -1.97 -1.89 -2.94
N LEU A 89 -2.40 -1.69 -1.69
CA LEU A 89 -2.23 -2.67 -0.62
C LEU A 89 -3.02 -3.97 -0.92
N HIS A 90 -4.25 -3.83 -1.40
CA HIS A 90 -5.11 -4.96 -1.76
C HIS A 90 -4.48 -5.83 -2.86
N ALA A 91 -3.82 -5.22 -3.83
CA ALA A 91 -3.13 -5.92 -4.91
C ALA A 91 -1.80 -6.57 -4.49
N GLY A 92 -1.36 -6.42 -3.23
CA GLY A 92 -0.07 -6.91 -2.76
C GLY A 92 1.12 -6.05 -3.21
N LEU A 93 0.86 -4.79 -3.60
CA LEU A 93 1.89 -3.78 -3.85
C LEU A 93 2.18 -3.01 -2.55
N ALA A 94 3.33 -2.36 -2.47
CA ALA A 94 3.72 -1.54 -1.32
C ALA A 94 3.51 -0.06 -1.64
N TYR A 95 2.95 0.72 -0.71
CA TYR A 95 2.89 2.17 -0.84
C TYR A 95 4.22 2.81 -0.42
N SER A 96 4.68 3.81 -1.18
CA SER A 96 5.84 4.63 -0.83
C SER A 96 5.46 6.11 -0.72
N ASP A 97 5.66 6.71 0.46
CA ASP A 97 5.44 8.15 0.66
C ASP A 97 6.61 9.01 0.15
N VAL A 98 7.77 8.41 -0.07
CA VAL A 98 8.94 9.09 -0.66
C VAL A 98 9.30 8.37 -1.95
N VAL A 99 9.71 9.15 -2.96
CA VAL A 99 10.23 8.59 -4.20
C VAL A 99 11.73 8.49 -4.06
N ASP A 100 12.26 7.28 -4.13
CA ASP A 100 13.66 6.93 -3.95
C ASP A 100 14.13 5.98 -5.07
N ARG A 101 15.37 5.49 -5.00
CA ARG A 101 15.92 4.60 -6.04
C ARG A 101 15.23 3.23 -6.10
N ASP A 102 14.66 2.79 -4.99
CA ASP A 102 13.96 1.51 -4.84
C ASP A 102 12.47 1.62 -5.20
N THR A 103 11.97 2.83 -5.45
CA THR A 103 10.61 3.05 -5.91
C THR A 103 10.44 2.43 -7.30
N SER A 104 9.48 1.52 -7.42
CA SER A 104 9.26 0.74 -8.63
C SER A 104 8.51 1.55 -9.70
N LEU A 105 7.55 2.36 -9.26
CA LEU A 105 6.63 3.10 -10.13
C LEU A 105 6.08 4.32 -9.39
N VAL A 106 5.84 5.42 -10.12
CA VAL A 106 5.04 6.55 -9.63
C VAL A 106 3.79 6.73 -10.49
N VAL A 107 2.63 6.85 -9.86
CA VAL A 107 1.37 7.18 -10.53
C VAL A 107 1.24 8.69 -10.63
N CYS A 108 1.16 9.21 -11.85
CA CYS A 108 1.05 10.64 -12.14
C CYS A 108 0.42 10.85 -13.52
N ASN A 109 -0.58 11.74 -13.63
CA ASN A 109 -1.22 12.07 -14.90
C ASN A 109 -0.51 13.21 -15.65
N ALA A 110 0.34 14.01 -14.98
CA ALA A 110 1.09 15.05 -15.65
C ALA A 110 2.24 14.45 -16.47
N THR A 111 2.34 14.84 -17.74
CA THR A 111 3.40 14.40 -18.65
C THR A 111 4.74 15.09 -18.36
N ALA A 112 4.70 16.33 -17.89
CA ALA A 112 5.86 17.13 -17.51
C ALA A 112 5.57 17.89 -16.19
N PRO A 113 5.52 17.18 -15.04
CA PRO A 113 5.32 17.81 -13.73
C PRO A 113 6.52 18.70 -13.38
N GLU A 114 6.26 19.91 -12.90
CA GLU A 114 7.30 20.88 -12.54
C GLU A 114 7.87 20.65 -11.12
N HIS A 115 7.08 20.02 -10.24
CA HIS A 115 7.45 19.74 -8.85
C HIS A 115 6.75 18.48 -8.32
N GLY A 116 7.09 18.07 -7.09
CA GLY A 116 6.45 16.94 -6.42
C GLY A 116 7.00 15.57 -6.84
N LYS A 117 6.25 14.50 -6.50
CA LYS A 117 6.69 13.11 -6.68
C LYS A 117 6.85 12.72 -8.14
N GLY A 118 5.98 13.24 -9.02
CA GLY A 118 6.11 13.02 -10.47
C GLY A 118 7.41 13.59 -11.02
N TYR A 119 7.75 14.84 -10.65
CA TYR A 119 9.02 15.46 -11.03
C TYR A 119 10.22 14.69 -10.47
N HIS A 120 10.18 14.32 -9.18
CA HIS A 120 11.28 13.59 -8.54
C HIS A 120 11.50 12.20 -9.15
N ALA A 121 10.41 11.52 -9.56
CA ALA A 121 10.50 10.25 -10.28
C ALA A 121 11.31 10.39 -11.57
N LEU A 122 11.02 11.43 -12.36
CA LEU A 122 11.75 11.69 -13.60
C LEU A 122 13.24 11.95 -13.34
N GLN A 123 13.58 12.72 -12.29
CA GLN A 123 14.97 12.97 -11.90
C GLN A 123 15.73 11.68 -11.50
N LEU A 124 15.05 10.75 -10.84
CA LEU A 124 15.62 9.46 -10.43
C LEU A 124 15.49 8.36 -11.50
N GLY A 125 14.92 8.68 -12.67
CA GLY A 125 14.60 7.73 -13.74
C GLY A 125 13.56 6.68 -13.35
N VAL A 126 12.79 6.91 -12.28
CA VAL A 126 11.73 6.00 -11.84
C VAL A 126 10.58 6.10 -12.85
N PRO A 127 10.05 4.96 -13.35
CA PRO A 127 8.95 4.96 -14.30
C PRO A 127 7.74 5.71 -13.76
N VAL A 128 7.09 6.49 -14.64
CA VAL A 128 5.83 7.20 -14.34
C VAL A 128 4.72 6.58 -15.18
N MET A 129 3.56 6.32 -14.55
CA MET A 129 2.38 5.76 -15.21
C MET A 129 1.15 6.63 -14.95
N PRO A 130 0.35 6.96 -15.99
CA PRO A 130 -0.94 7.61 -15.80
C PRO A 130 -1.89 6.76 -14.96
N GLU A 131 -2.70 7.41 -14.12
CA GLU A 131 -3.66 6.77 -13.23
C GLU A 131 -4.60 5.82 -13.98
N ALA A 132 -5.13 6.24 -15.14
CA ALA A 132 -6.02 5.40 -15.94
C ALA A 132 -5.37 4.06 -16.32
N ARG A 133 -4.10 4.10 -16.73
CA ARG A 133 -3.35 2.89 -17.08
C ARG A 133 -3.02 2.06 -15.85
N PHE A 134 -2.70 2.71 -14.73
CA PHE A 134 -2.47 2.03 -13.46
C PHE A 134 -3.72 1.24 -13.02
N MET A 135 -4.89 1.84 -13.15
CA MET A 135 -6.18 1.22 -12.83
C MET A 135 -6.52 0.02 -13.72
N GLU A 136 -6.10 0.02 -14.99
CA GLU A 136 -6.22 -1.16 -15.87
C GLU A 136 -5.30 -2.30 -15.44
N CYS A 137 -4.08 -1.97 -14.98
CA CYS A 137 -3.06 -2.95 -14.64
C CYS A 137 -3.23 -3.56 -13.23
N ILE A 138 -3.76 -2.80 -12.28
CA ILE A 138 -3.77 -3.20 -10.86
C ILE A 138 -4.62 -4.44 -10.58
N GLY A 139 -5.67 -4.69 -11.38
CA GLY A 139 -6.48 -5.91 -11.28
C GLY A 139 -5.80 -7.18 -11.80
N ALA A 140 -4.66 -7.04 -12.49
CA ALA A 140 -3.91 -8.14 -13.11
C ALA A 140 -2.47 -8.26 -12.56
N VAL A 141 -2.26 -7.80 -11.32
CA VAL A 141 -0.97 -7.93 -10.64
C VAL A 141 -0.61 -9.40 -10.47
N VAL A 142 0.60 -9.77 -10.89
CA VAL A 142 1.10 -11.15 -10.81
C VAL A 142 1.84 -11.40 -9.51
N GLY A 143 1.94 -12.68 -9.12
CA GLY A 143 2.59 -13.11 -7.88
C GLY A 143 4.04 -12.64 -7.76
N GLY A 144 4.42 -12.22 -6.55
CA GLY A 144 5.78 -11.82 -6.19
C GLY A 144 6.49 -12.86 -5.32
N ALA A 145 7.80 -12.71 -5.14
CA ALA A 145 8.57 -13.55 -4.22
C ALA A 145 8.28 -13.15 -2.77
N SER A 146 7.83 -14.09 -1.94
CA SER A 146 7.58 -13.83 -0.51
C SER A 146 8.88 -13.51 0.23
N VAL A 147 8.79 -12.62 1.22
CA VAL A 147 9.84 -12.48 2.24
C VAL A 147 9.72 -13.70 3.15
N GLU A 148 10.65 -14.64 3.08
CA GLU A 148 10.73 -15.71 4.08
C GLU A 148 11.02 -15.09 5.44
N ASP A 149 10.18 -15.35 6.44
CA ASP A 149 10.48 -14.99 7.82
C ASP A 149 11.68 -15.83 8.27
N PHE A 150 12.82 -15.18 8.44
CA PHE A 150 13.95 -15.76 9.17
C PHE A 150 13.49 -16.01 10.62
N THR A 151 12.96 -17.21 10.88
CA THR A 151 12.82 -17.72 12.25
C THR A 151 14.19 -18.26 12.64
N ASP A 152 14.97 -17.43 13.33
CA ASP A 152 16.21 -17.85 13.96
C ASP A 152 15.88 -18.83 15.10
N VAL A 153 15.70 -20.11 14.75
CA VAL A 153 15.67 -21.21 15.72
C VAL A 153 17.10 -21.73 15.85
N ALA A 154 18.01 -20.89 16.32
CA ALA A 154 19.22 -21.40 16.93
C ALA A 154 18.81 -22.13 18.21
N PRO A 155 19.09 -23.44 18.36
CA PRO A 155 18.91 -24.10 19.64
C PRO A 155 19.81 -23.42 20.65
N VAL A 156 19.24 -22.97 21.77
CA VAL A 156 20.00 -22.55 22.95
C VAL A 156 20.90 -23.72 23.35
N GLU A 157 22.15 -23.69 22.91
CA GLU A 157 23.17 -24.58 23.42
C GLU A 157 23.28 -24.31 24.92
N LYS A 158 22.82 -25.28 25.70
CA LYS A 158 23.01 -25.31 27.14
C LYS A 158 24.51 -25.24 27.40
N GLN A 159 24.95 -24.07 27.84
CA GLN A 159 26.26 -23.82 28.40
C GLN A 159 26.46 -24.78 29.58
N LEU A 160 27.14 -25.91 29.34
CA LEU A 160 27.59 -26.81 30.39
C LEU A 160 28.73 -26.11 31.12
N ALA A 161 28.45 -25.58 32.31
CA ALA A 161 29.47 -25.16 33.25
C ALA A 161 30.17 -26.42 33.80
N LEU A 162 31.46 -26.56 33.50
CA LEU A 162 32.37 -27.42 34.26
C LEU A 162 32.94 -26.58 35.41
N PHE A 163 32.55 -26.92 36.65
CA PHE A 163 33.31 -26.71 37.87
C PHE A 163 33.12 -27.94 38.76
#